data_AF-A0A7W7HFG3-F1
#
_entry.id   AF-A0A7W7HFG3-F1
#
_cell.length_a   1.000
_cell.length_b   1.000
_cell.length_c   1.000
_cell.angle_alpha   90.00
_cell.angle_beta   90.00
_cell.angle_gamma   90.00
#
_symmetry.space_group_name_H-M   'P 1'
#
loop_
_entity.id
_entity.type
_entity.pdbx_description
1 polymer ?
#
loop_
_entity_poly.entity_id
_entity_poly.type
_entity_poly.pdbx_seq_one_letter_code
_entity_poly.pdbx_strand_id
1 'polypeptide(L)'
;MPRYRIKAPTRVTGLVVGVLFNQGVAEGEPSRQALAYFGRHAYRVTRLDEPAPAPAPADDPADPDAPKRPAKSASKADWVAYAVAQGVDPAEAEALTRDQLAERSAEPEGDAK
;
A
#
# COMPACT_ATOMS: atom_id res chain seq x y z
N MET A 1 20.92 -12.72 12.42
CA MET A 1 19.59 -13.33 12.59
C MET A 1 18.62 -12.41 11.86
N PRO A 2 17.69 -12.95 11.05
CA PRO A 2 16.85 -12.10 10.20
C PRO A 2 15.91 -11.24 11.06
N ARG A 3 15.96 -9.93 10.87
CA ARG A 3 15.05 -8.95 11.44
C ARG A 3 13.76 -8.96 10.64
N TYR A 4 12.65 -8.76 11.34
CA TYR A 4 11.31 -8.69 10.77
C TYR A 4 10.59 -7.45 11.27
N ARG A 5 9.72 -6.91 10.42
CA ARG A 5 8.72 -5.90 10.76
C ARG A 5 7.34 -6.53 10.75
N ILE A 6 6.59 -6.38 11.83
CA ILE A 6 5.24 -6.91 12.00
C ILE A 6 4.29 -5.74 12.19
N LYS A 7 3.31 -5.59 11.30
CA LYS A 7 2.25 -4.57 11.38
C LYS A 7 0.95 -5.26 11.82
N ALA A 8 0.37 -4.77 12.90
CA ALA A 8 -0.91 -5.22 13.42
C ALA A 8 -2.08 -4.61 12.62
N PRO A 9 -3.21 -5.32 12.52
CA PRO A 9 -4.41 -4.82 11.85
C PRO A 9 -5.10 -3.69 12.61
N THR A 10 -4.89 -3.62 13.92
CA THR A 10 -5.41 -2.57 14.81
C THR A 10 -4.27 -1.93 15.60
N ARG A 11 -4.50 -0.71 16.08
CA ARG A 11 -3.52 0.02 16.90
C ARG A 11 -3.37 -0.69 18.25
N VAL A 12 -2.39 -1.58 18.34
CA VAL A 12 -2.00 -2.30 19.56
C VAL A 12 -0.65 -1.78 20.06
N THR A 13 -0.55 -1.53 21.36
CA THR A 13 0.70 -1.18 22.03
C THR A 13 0.89 -2.13 23.20
N GLY A 14 2.05 -2.77 23.30
CA GLY A 14 2.35 -3.77 24.32
C GLY A 14 2.95 -5.07 23.76
N LEU A 15 3.17 -6.04 24.64
CA LEU A 15 3.74 -7.34 24.28
C LEU A 15 2.67 -8.25 23.69
N VAL A 16 2.90 -8.74 22.47
CA VAL A 16 2.07 -9.74 21.79
C VAL A 16 2.96 -10.91 21.40
N VAL A 17 2.72 -12.10 21.96
CA VAL A 17 3.52 -13.31 21.71
C VAL A 17 5.03 -13.06 21.86
N GLY A 18 5.41 -12.33 22.91
CA GLY A 18 6.82 -12.00 23.21
C GLY A 18 7.44 -10.92 22.32
N VAL A 19 6.65 -10.26 21.47
CA VAL A 19 7.10 -9.18 20.59
C VAL A 19 6.48 -7.86 21.04
N LEU A 20 7.30 -6.83 21.24
CA LEU A 20 6.85 -5.52 21.69
C LEU A 20 6.30 -4.70 20.51
N PHE A 21 5.01 -4.39 20.54
CA PHE A 21 4.36 -3.50 19.59
C PHE A 21 4.30 -2.08 20.14
N ASN A 22 4.57 -1.12 19.27
CA ASN A 22 4.37 0.31 19.49
C ASN A 22 3.47 0.86 18.39
N GLN A 23 2.30 1.41 18.75
CA GLN A 23 1.34 1.97 17.79
C GLN A 23 0.94 1.00 16.65
N GLY A 24 0.90 -0.30 16.93
CA GLY A 24 0.57 -1.35 15.97
C GLY A 24 1.74 -1.81 15.11
N VAL A 25 2.97 -1.38 15.40
CA VAL A 25 4.17 -1.84 14.68
C VAL A 25 5.16 -2.45 15.66
N ALA A 26 5.69 -3.61 15.31
CA ALA A 26 6.82 -4.21 16.01
C ALA A 26 7.96 -4.49 15.02
N GLU A 27 9.18 -4.22 15.47
CA GLU A 27 10.39 -4.55 14.72
C GLU A 27 11.37 -5.28 15.63
N GLY A 28 12.08 -6.24 15.07
CA GLY A 28 13.12 -6.96 15.79
C GLY A 28 13.26 -8.38 15.30
N GLU A 29 13.65 -9.25 16.21
CA GLU A 29 13.93 -10.66 15.94
C GLU A 29 12.86 -11.53 16.59
N PRO A 30 11.62 -11.55 16.05
CA PRO A 30 10.57 -12.38 16.59
C PRO A 30 10.96 -13.86 16.50
N SER A 31 10.57 -14.63 17.53
CA SER A 31 10.78 -16.08 17.53
C SER A 31 10.00 -16.74 16.37
N ARG A 32 10.41 -17.95 15.96
CA ARG A 32 9.66 -18.73 14.95
C ARG A 32 8.19 -18.95 15.33
N GLN A 33 7.91 -19.10 16.62
CA GLN A 33 6.55 -19.25 17.14
C GLN A 33 5.75 -17.96 16.98
N ALA A 34 6.35 -16.81 17.25
CA ALA A 34 5.73 -15.51 17.04
C ALA A 34 5.43 -15.26 15.56
N LEU A 35 6.38 -15.53 14.67
CA LEU A 35 6.17 -15.44 13.21
C LEU A 35 5.00 -16.32 12.73
N ALA A 36 4.94 -17.57 13.20
CA ALA A 36 3.85 -18.50 12.85
C ALA A 36 2.50 -18.04 13.38
N TYR A 37 2.45 -17.45 14.58
CA TYR A 37 1.24 -16.84 15.11
C TYR A 37 0.78 -15.67 14.23
N PHE A 38 1.65 -14.69 13.99
CA PHE A 38 1.31 -13.50 13.20
C PHE A 38 0.89 -13.85 11.77
N GLY A 39 1.56 -14.80 11.11
CA GLY A 39 1.20 -15.24 9.75
C GLY A 39 -0.11 -16.01 9.66
N ARG A 40 -0.61 -16.58 10.77
CA ARG A 40 -1.95 -17.23 10.83
C ARG A 40 -3.06 -16.23 11.15
N HIS A 41 -2.70 -15.05 11.64
CA HIS A 41 -3.62 -13.99 12.00
C HIS A 41 -3.52 -12.84 10.99
N ALA A 42 -4.33 -11.80 11.18
CA ALA A 42 -4.35 -10.64 10.29
C ALA A 42 -3.14 -9.69 10.46
N TYR A 43 -1.98 -10.20 10.89
CA TYR A 43 -0.76 -9.40 11.03
C TYR A 43 0.08 -9.49 9.75
N ARG A 44 0.60 -8.36 9.27
CA ARG A 44 1.49 -8.31 8.12
C ARG A 44 2.94 -8.46 8.59
N VAL A 45 3.62 -9.50 8.14
CA VAL A 45 5.01 -9.82 8.51
C VAL A 45 5.93 -9.60 7.31
N THR A 46 6.95 -8.75 7.45
CA THR A 46 7.94 -8.43 6.41
C THR A 46 9.34 -8.76 6.93
N ARG A 47 10.15 -9.49 6.15
CA ARG A 47 11.58 -9.74 6.47
C ARG A 47 12.41 -8.52 6.02
N LEU A 48 13.31 -8.04 6.88
CA LEU A 48 14.14 -6.83 6.65
C LEU A 48 15.60 -7.15 6.25
N ASP A 49 16.07 -8.39 6.41
CA ASP A 49 17.48 -8.78 6.16
C ASP A 49 17.83 -9.14 4.71
N GLU A 50 16.86 -9.13 3.78
CA GLU A 50 17.12 -9.39 2.37
C GLU A 50 17.27 -8.04 1.62
N PRO A 51 18.34 -7.80 0.84
CA PRO A 51 18.38 -6.64 -0.04
C PRO A 51 17.18 -6.76 -0.98
N ALA A 52 16.29 -5.76 -0.92
CA ALA A 52 15.03 -5.74 -1.62
C ALA A 52 15.16 -6.25 -3.07
N PRO A 53 14.54 -7.38 -3.45
CA PRO A 53 14.12 -7.49 -4.84
C PRO A 53 13.14 -6.32 -5.08
N ALA A 54 13.30 -5.66 -6.23
CA ALA A 54 12.44 -4.55 -6.66
C ALA A 54 10.97 -4.81 -6.30
N PRO A 55 10.20 -3.80 -5.86
CA PRO A 55 8.83 -4.00 -5.43
C PRO A 55 8.02 -4.57 -6.61
N ALA A 56 7.81 -5.89 -6.61
CA ALA A 56 6.57 -6.42 -7.14
C ALA A 56 5.46 -5.67 -6.39
N PRO A 57 4.47 -5.08 -7.07
CA PRO A 57 3.49 -4.24 -6.42
C PRO A 57 2.85 -5.05 -5.32
N ALA A 58 3.26 -4.74 -4.08
CA ALA A 58 2.59 -5.23 -2.91
C ALA A 58 1.15 -4.77 -3.08
N ASP A 59 0.27 -5.75 -3.06
CA ASP A 59 -1.09 -5.57 -2.63
C ASP A 59 -0.99 -5.05 -1.17
N ASP A 60 -0.66 -3.77 -1.03
CA ASP A 60 -0.87 -3.03 0.19
C ASP A 60 -2.39 -3.09 0.44
N PRO A 61 -2.84 -3.32 1.68
CA PRO A 61 -4.15 -2.86 2.06
C PRO A 61 -3.98 -1.34 2.14
N ALA A 62 -3.97 -0.72 0.97
CA ALA A 62 -4.22 0.69 0.81
C ALA A 62 -5.47 0.97 1.64
N ASP A 63 -5.52 2.14 2.28
CA ASP A 63 -6.75 2.74 2.72
C ASP A 63 -7.87 2.35 1.72
N PRO A 64 -8.92 1.62 2.16
CA PRO A 64 -9.93 1.07 1.26
C PRO A 64 -10.74 2.15 0.53
N ASP A 65 -10.39 3.42 0.70
CA ASP A 65 -11.09 4.60 0.20
C ASP A 65 -10.23 5.46 -0.76
N ALA A 66 -8.93 5.19 -0.92
CA ALA A 66 -8.09 5.94 -1.86
C ALA A 66 -8.03 5.20 -3.21
N PRO A 67 -8.66 5.73 -4.29
CA PRO A 67 -8.56 5.11 -5.61
C PRO A 67 -7.09 5.08 -6.02
N LYS A 68 -6.56 3.89 -6.31
CA LYS A 68 -5.18 3.73 -6.76
C LYS A 68 -5.03 4.37 -8.14
N ARG A 69 -4.05 5.27 -8.29
CA ARG A 69 -3.76 5.92 -9.58
C ARG A 69 -3.52 4.88 -10.67
N PRO A 70 -4.27 4.91 -11.79
CA PRO A 70 -4.06 4.00 -12.89
C PRO A 70 -2.70 4.25 -13.56
N ALA A 71 -2.15 3.23 -14.22
CA ALA A 71 -0.91 3.35 -14.97
C ALA A 71 -1.07 4.32 -16.15
N LYS A 72 0.01 4.98 -16.59
CA LYS A 72 -0.01 5.86 -17.79
C LYS A 72 -0.51 5.15 -19.06
N SER A 73 -0.30 3.82 -19.14
CA SER A 73 -0.78 2.97 -20.22
C SER A 73 -2.15 2.33 -19.97
N ALA A 74 -2.81 2.63 -18.85
CA ALA A 74 -4.14 2.10 -18.55
C ALA A 74 -5.20 2.61 -19.54
N SER A 75 -6.36 1.95 -19.60
CA SER A 75 -7.39 2.31 -20.57
C SER A 75 -8.05 3.64 -20.19
N LYS A 76 -8.65 4.33 -21.17
CA LYS A 76 -9.43 5.56 -20.90
C LYS A 76 -10.50 5.31 -19.81
N ALA A 77 -11.14 4.13 -19.83
CA ALA A 77 -12.11 3.74 -18.82
C ALA A 77 -11.54 3.74 -17.39
N ASP A 78 -10.32 3.24 -17.19
CA ASP A 78 -9.65 3.26 -15.88
C ASP A 78 -9.34 4.68 -15.42
N TRP A 79 -8.93 5.55 -16.35
CA TRP A 79 -8.68 6.95 -16.08
C TRP A 79 -9.95 7.76 -15.77
N VAL A 80 -11.05 7.47 -16.45
CA VAL A 80 -12.37 8.06 -16.14
C VAL A 80 -12.83 7.63 -14.75
N ALA A 81 -12.75 6.35 -14.43
CA ALA A 81 -13.11 5.84 -13.11
C ALA A 81 -12.27 6.47 -11.99
N TYR A 82 -10.96 6.63 -12.21
CA TYR A 82 -10.09 7.32 -11.26
C TYR A 82 -10.45 8.81 -11.12
N ALA A 83 -10.67 9.51 -12.23
CA ALA A 83 -11.04 10.93 -12.19
C ALA A 83 -12.38 11.15 -11.47
N VAL A 84 -13.38 10.30 -11.72
CA VAL A 84 -14.67 10.34 -11.01
C VAL A 84 -14.48 10.08 -9.51
N ALA A 85 -13.61 9.14 -9.15
CA ALA A 85 -13.27 8.89 -7.75
C ALA A 85 -12.48 10.03 -7.09
N GLN A 86 -11.81 10.90 -7.89
CA GLN A 86 -11.20 12.16 -7.43
C GLN A 86 -12.20 13.32 -7.34
N GLY A 87 -13.47 13.10 -7.72
CA GLY A 87 -14.53 14.11 -7.70
C GLY A 87 -14.69 14.89 -9.01
N VAL A 88 -14.06 14.46 -10.10
CA VAL A 88 -14.33 14.99 -11.44
C VAL A 88 -15.70 14.50 -11.90
N ASP A 89 -16.49 15.36 -12.54
CA ASP A 89 -17.78 14.95 -13.08
C ASP A 89 -17.58 13.85 -14.16
N PRO A 90 -18.39 12.78 -14.16
CA PRO A 90 -18.26 11.70 -15.13
C PRO A 90 -18.39 12.17 -16.59
N ALA A 91 -19.24 13.14 -16.89
CA ALA A 91 -19.39 13.65 -18.25
C ALA A 91 -18.15 14.47 -18.68
N GLU A 92 -17.54 15.21 -17.75
CA GLU A 92 -16.27 15.89 -18.00
C GLU A 92 -15.11 14.90 -18.17
N ALA A 93 -15.06 13.86 -17.33
CA ALA A 93 -14.04 12.83 -17.43
C ALA A 93 -14.13 12.05 -18.75
N GLU A 94 -15.35 11.71 -19.20
CA GLU A 94 -15.56 11.05 -20.49
C GLU A 94 -15.28 11.95 -21.70
N ALA A 95 -15.44 13.27 -21.56
CA ALA A 95 -15.10 14.24 -22.60
C ALA A 95 -13.57 14.39 -22.77
N LEU A 96 -12.79 14.21 -21.71
CA LEU A 96 -11.33 14.28 -21.74
C LEU A 96 -10.71 13.02 -22.34
N THR A 97 -9.50 13.16 -22.89
CA THR A 97 -8.71 12.00 -23.34
C THR A 97 -7.97 11.37 -22.17
N ARG A 98 -7.57 10.11 -22.34
CA ARG A 98 -6.74 9.38 -21.36
C ARG A 98 -5.53 10.21 -20.93
N ASP A 99 -4.83 10.80 -21.90
CA ASP A 99 -3.61 11.58 -21.65
C ASP A 99 -3.93 12.87 -20.87
N GLN A 100 -5.01 13.58 -21.23
CA GLN A 100 -5.44 14.77 -20.48
C GLN A 100 -5.89 14.44 -19.05
N LEU A 101 -6.56 13.31 -18.84
CA LEU A 101 -6.94 12.81 -17.51
C LEU A 101 -5.71 12.46 -16.67
N ALA A 102 -4.70 11.86 -17.30
CA ALA A 102 -3.43 11.54 -16.66
C ALA A 102 -2.65 12.80 -16.27
N GLU A 103 -2.57 13.79 -17.16
CA GLU A 103 -1.90 15.07 -16.91
C GLU A 103 -2.59 15.85 -15.78
N ARG A 104 -3.92 16.01 -15.83
CA ARG A 104 -4.71 16.69 -14.79
C ARG A 104 -4.58 16.04 -13.42
N SER A 105 -4.35 14.73 -13.38
CA SER A 105 -4.24 13.94 -12.15
C SER A 105 -2.80 13.79 -11.64
N ALA A 106 -1.80 14.28 -12.39
CA ALA A 106 -0.37 14.05 -12.14
C ALA A 106 0.34 15.13 -11.32
N GLU A 107 -0.26 16.29 -11.05
CA GLU A 107 0.40 17.34 -10.27
C GLU A 107 -0.04 17.29 -8.78
N PRO A 108 0.87 17.23 -7.77
CA PRO A 108 2.31 16.94 -7.79
C PRO A 108 2.68 15.71 -6.93
N GLU A 109 3.53 14.81 -7.45
CA GLU A 109 4.73 14.25 -6.77
C GLU A 109 5.34 13.14 -7.64
N GLY A 110 6.63 13.27 -7.94
CA GLY A 110 7.46 12.14 -8.39
C GLY A 110 7.99 12.22 -9.82
N ASP A 111 8.56 13.36 -10.21
CA ASP A 111 9.71 13.34 -11.11
C ASP A 111 10.84 12.54 -10.42
N ALA A 112 11.24 11.41 -11.02
CA ALA A 112 12.49 10.74 -10.69
C ALA A 112 12.96 9.89 -11.87
N LYS A 113 13.54 10.62 -12.83
CA LYS A 113 14.61 10.25 -13.78
C LYS A 113 14.34 9.22 -14.89
#